data_AF-A0A2E8WNE2-F1
#
_entry.id   AF-A0A2E8WNE2-F1
#
_cell.length_a   1.000
_cell.length_b   1.000
_cell.length_c   1.000
_cell.angle_alpha   90.00
_cell.angle_beta   90.00
_cell.angle_gamma   90.00
#
_symmetry.space_group_name_H-M   'P 1'
#
loop_
_entity.id
_entity.type
_entity.pdbx_description
1 polymer ?
#
loop_
_entity_poly.entity_id
_entity_poly.type
_entity_poly.pdbx_seq_one_letter_code
_entity_poly.pdbx_strand_id
1 'polypeptide(L)'
;MDKTIRKILEADIYDLVQETPLTKAPRLSAKVGRGVLLKREDLQEIFSFKVRGAYNLMRQLPHAARVRGVITASAGNHAQGVALAGQTLNIPVTIVMGVNTPAIKRDAVKARGAKIKLVGENYDAAAAHAAQLARERGLTLVPPFDHEDVIAGQGTIGMEILRQVRGPVGSIFVPVGGGGLIAGVASYVKALRPEVKIIGVEAEGSAGMTEALRAGRRVKLPAQTLDQFADGTAVRQVGAKPFNIARRLVDEMITVSIDEICAAIRDIFEDTRVISEPAGALAVAGLKKWVGQAPDGAEGQDIAVVSGANINFDRLRHISERTSFGAKTELLLGVTIPEKPGSFLAFCKTLGRQNITEFNYRYFGEGDAQVLVGIETGGSQGERRPLLKRLTKRYPVTELSDNELAVLHVRHMVGGRSPTLESESLYRVEFPERPGALLNFLEGLGGEHNITLFHYRNHGAAFGRVLIGLQGAEHQSKALARRLQSIGYRFWEESENPARDLFL
;
A
#
# COMPACT_ATOMS: atom_id res chain seq x y z
N MET A 1 -11.99 -39.54 5.20
CA MET A 1 -11.83 -38.22 4.56
C MET A 1 -12.22 -37.15 5.57
N ASP A 2 -11.35 -36.17 5.84
CA ASP A 2 -11.65 -35.06 6.76
C ASP A 2 -12.95 -34.36 6.33
N LYS A 3 -13.83 -34.03 7.29
CA LYS A 3 -15.10 -33.33 7.08
C LYS A 3 -14.89 -32.04 6.27
N THR A 4 -13.79 -31.33 6.52
CA THR A 4 -13.48 -30.06 5.83
C THR A 4 -13.20 -30.28 4.35
N ILE A 5 -12.46 -31.33 4.00
CA ILE A 5 -12.16 -31.67 2.59
C ILE A 5 -13.44 -32.04 1.85
N ARG A 6 -14.32 -32.83 2.47
CA ARG A 6 -15.62 -33.17 1.88
C ARG A 6 -16.41 -31.92 1.53
N LYS A 7 -16.53 -30.98 2.47
CA LYS A 7 -17.22 -29.71 2.24
C LYS A 7 -16.57 -28.86 1.15
N ILE A 8 -15.24 -28.91 0.98
CA ILE A 8 -14.54 -28.20 -0.09
C ILE A 8 -14.89 -28.80 -1.46
N LEU A 9 -14.89 -30.13 -1.58
CA LEU A 9 -15.23 -30.83 -2.82
C LEU A 9 -16.72 -30.69 -3.19
N GLU A 10 -17.59 -30.58 -2.19
CA GLU A 10 -19.04 -30.36 -2.36
C GLU A 10 -19.40 -28.87 -2.57
N ALA A 11 -18.43 -27.95 -2.51
CA ALA A 11 -18.66 -26.52 -2.65
C ALA A 11 -19.00 -26.15 -4.11
N ASP A 12 -20.29 -26.09 -4.41
CA ASP A 12 -20.82 -25.66 -5.71
C ASP A 12 -20.93 -24.12 -5.77
N ILE A 13 -19.82 -23.47 -6.16
CA ILE A 13 -19.71 -21.99 -6.16
C ILE A 13 -19.52 -21.37 -7.54
N TYR A 14 -19.26 -22.18 -8.57
CA TYR A 14 -18.74 -21.71 -9.87
C TYR A 14 -19.79 -21.10 -10.81
N ASP A 15 -21.06 -21.08 -10.40
CA ASP A 15 -22.09 -20.32 -11.11
C ASP A 15 -22.09 -18.83 -10.76
N LEU A 16 -21.37 -18.44 -9.70
CA LEU A 16 -21.07 -17.04 -9.38
C LEU A 16 -19.58 -16.74 -9.39
N VAL A 17 -18.77 -17.67 -8.89
CA VAL A 17 -17.33 -17.51 -8.73
C VAL A 17 -16.60 -17.94 -9.99
N GLN A 18 -15.60 -17.17 -10.40
CA GLN A 18 -14.73 -17.56 -11.49
C GLN A 18 -13.53 -18.36 -10.97
N GLU A 19 -13.09 -19.37 -11.71
CA GLU A 19 -11.77 -19.94 -11.49
C GLU A 19 -10.72 -18.91 -11.89
N THR A 20 -10.01 -18.36 -10.91
CA THR A 20 -9.02 -17.31 -11.17
C THR A 20 -7.72 -17.89 -11.71
N PRO A 21 -6.97 -17.15 -12.53
CA PRO A 21 -5.73 -17.67 -13.08
C PRO A 21 -4.62 -17.79 -12.02
N LEU A 22 -3.74 -18.76 -12.24
CA LEU A 22 -2.45 -18.90 -11.56
C LEU A 22 -1.35 -18.42 -12.53
N THR A 23 -0.93 -17.17 -12.37
CA THR A 23 -0.05 -16.49 -13.34
C THR A 23 1.40 -16.50 -12.89
N LYS A 24 2.35 -16.66 -13.83
CA LYS A 24 3.78 -16.48 -13.55
C LYS A 24 4.07 -15.00 -13.23
N ALA A 25 4.99 -14.76 -12.30
CA ALA A 25 5.52 -13.43 -11.99
C ALA A 25 7.00 -13.37 -12.38
N PRO A 26 7.34 -13.16 -13.67
CA PRO A 26 8.71 -13.31 -14.17
C PRO A 26 9.70 -12.34 -13.53
N ARG A 27 9.31 -11.07 -13.27
CA ARG A 27 10.20 -10.08 -12.64
C ARG A 27 10.44 -10.43 -11.19
N LEU A 28 9.38 -10.74 -10.44
CA LEU A 28 9.49 -11.19 -9.07
C LEU A 28 10.31 -12.48 -8.96
N SER A 29 10.10 -13.43 -9.89
CA SER A 29 10.85 -14.69 -9.92
C SER A 29 12.35 -14.45 -10.11
N ALA A 30 12.72 -13.58 -11.06
CA ALA A 30 14.12 -13.19 -11.27
C ALA A 30 14.70 -12.48 -10.04
N LYS A 31 13.91 -11.62 -9.38
CA LYS A 31 14.32 -10.86 -8.20
C LYS A 31 14.61 -11.74 -6.98
N VAL A 32 13.83 -12.80 -6.76
CA VAL A 32 14.00 -13.71 -5.61
C VAL A 32 14.80 -14.97 -5.95
N GLY A 33 15.15 -15.18 -7.22
CA GLY A 33 15.89 -16.36 -7.68
C GLY A 33 15.09 -17.67 -7.63
N ARG A 34 13.75 -17.60 -7.57
CA ARG A 34 12.85 -18.76 -7.45
C ARG A 34 11.65 -18.62 -8.37
N GLY A 35 11.05 -19.73 -8.79
CA GLY A 35 9.86 -19.71 -9.63
C GLY A 35 8.64 -19.28 -8.84
N VAL A 36 8.12 -18.07 -9.08
CA VAL A 36 6.96 -17.51 -8.38
C VAL A 36 5.71 -17.52 -9.25
N LEU A 37 4.62 -18.02 -8.69
CA LEU A 37 3.27 -17.95 -9.24
C LEU A 37 2.36 -17.11 -8.34
N LEU A 38 1.43 -16.39 -8.95
CA LEU A 38 0.42 -15.58 -8.28
C LEU A 38 -0.95 -16.17 -8.52
N LYS A 39 -1.66 -16.52 -7.43
CA LYS A 39 -3.08 -16.90 -7.50
C LYS A 39 -3.93 -15.63 -7.44
N ARG A 40 -4.59 -15.29 -8.55
CA ARG A 40 -5.17 -13.96 -8.82
C ARG A 40 -6.61 -13.78 -8.34
N GLU A 41 -6.82 -13.91 -7.03
CA GLU A 41 -8.15 -13.70 -6.41
C GLU A 41 -8.66 -12.26 -6.47
N ASP A 42 -7.78 -11.31 -6.78
CA ASP A 42 -8.10 -9.93 -7.13
C ASP A 42 -8.93 -9.80 -8.43
N LEU A 43 -9.00 -10.84 -9.27
CA LEU A 43 -9.78 -10.84 -10.52
C LEU A 43 -11.23 -11.32 -10.36
N GLN A 44 -11.66 -11.68 -9.14
CA GLN A 44 -13.08 -11.92 -8.88
C GLN A 44 -13.91 -10.65 -9.11
N GLU A 45 -15.21 -10.77 -9.34
CA GLU A 45 -16.10 -9.63 -9.61
C GLU A 45 -16.12 -8.58 -8.47
N ILE A 46 -15.91 -9.02 -7.22
CA ILE A 46 -15.80 -8.14 -6.06
C ILE A 46 -14.35 -7.74 -5.73
N PHE A 47 -13.43 -8.01 -6.64
CA PHE A 47 -11.98 -7.79 -6.50
C PHE A 47 -11.34 -8.45 -5.28
N SER A 48 -11.89 -9.58 -4.82
CA SER A 48 -11.31 -10.39 -3.72
C SER A 48 -11.94 -11.78 -3.62
N PHE A 49 -11.26 -12.68 -2.90
CA PHE A 49 -11.72 -14.05 -2.67
C PHE A 49 -13.00 -14.18 -1.83
N LYS A 50 -13.44 -13.12 -1.13
CA LYS A 50 -14.47 -13.20 -0.08
C LYS A 50 -15.83 -13.71 -0.57
N VAL A 51 -16.12 -13.55 -1.87
CA VAL A 51 -17.34 -14.07 -2.51
C VAL A 51 -17.46 -15.58 -2.35
N ARG A 52 -16.34 -16.33 -2.40
CA ARG A 52 -16.35 -17.80 -2.38
C ARG A 52 -17.03 -18.37 -1.13
N GLY A 53 -16.51 -18.03 0.05
CA GLY A 53 -17.07 -18.51 1.31
C GLY A 53 -18.41 -17.89 1.68
N ALA A 54 -18.66 -16.62 1.31
CA ALA A 54 -19.96 -15.99 1.53
C ALA A 54 -21.05 -16.72 0.74
N TYR A 55 -20.79 -16.95 -0.54
CA TYR A 55 -21.71 -17.63 -1.44
C TYR A 55 -21.90 -19.10 -1.07
N ASN A 56 -20.83 -19.83 -0.76
CA ASN A 56 -20.93 -21.23 -0.35
C ASN A 56 -21.85 -21.41 0.87
N LEU A 57 -21.70 -20.55 1.88
CA LEU A 57 -22.57 -20.57 3.06
C LEU A 57 -24.02 -20.21 2.70
N MET A 58 -24.21 -19.13 1.93
CA MET A 58 -25.55 -18.62 1.64
C MET A 58 -26.37 -19.56 0.75
N ARG A 59 -25.73 -20.25 -0.20
CA ARG A 59 -26.34 -21.28 -1.04
C ARG A 59 -26.81 -22.49 -0.23
N GLN A 60 -26.21 -22.77 0.91
CA GLN A 60 -26.62 -23.90 1.75
C GLN A 60 -27.74 -23.55 2.73
N LEU A 61 -28.19 -22.29 2.78
CA LEU A 61 -29.26 -21.88 3.69
C LEU A 61 -30.60 -22.54 3.34
N PRO A 62 -31.33 -23.07 4.33
CA PRO A 62 -32.69 -23.53 4.12
C PRO A 62 -33.60 -22.43 3.58
N HIS A 63 -34.62 -22.79 2.79
CA HIS A 63 -35.56 -21.85 2.19
C HIS A 63 -36.12 -20.83 3.19
N ALA A 64 -36.55 -21.28 4.38
CA ALA A 64 -37.07 -20.40 5.42
C ALA A 64 -36.06 -19.34 5.89
N ALA A 65 -34.76 -19.67 5.94
CA ALA A 65 -33.71 -18.70 6.27
C ALA A 65 -33.42 -17.74 5.12
N ARG A 66 -33.46 -18.23 3.87
CA ARG A 66 -33.32 -17.38 2.67
C ARG A 66 -34.42 -16.33 2.57
N VAL A 67 -35.67 -16.71 2.85
CA VAL A 67 -36.82 -15.79 2.85
C VAL A 67 -36.68 -14.72 3.93
N ARG A 68 -36.24 -15.09 5.14
CA ARG A 68 -35.98 -14.11 6.21
C ARG A 68 -34.84 -13.16 5.88
N GLY A 69 -33.82 -13.65 5.18
CA GLY A 69 -32.65 -12.89 4.77
C GLY A 69 -31.44 -13.07 5.69
N VAL A 70 -30.34 -12.46 5.27
CA VAL A 70 -29.04 -12.55 5.92
C VAL A 70 -28.57 -11.20 6.43
N ILE A 71 -27.65 -11.25 7.39
CA ILE A 71 -27.02 -10.06 7.95
C ILE A 71 -25.53 -10.27 8.17
N THR A 72 -24.73 -9.22 7.97
CA THR A 72 -23.33 -9.21 8.40
C THR A 72 -22.89 -7.80 8.78
N ALA A 73 -21.81 -7.69 9.57
CA ALA A 73 -21.14 -6.43 9.83
C ALA A 73 -19.82 -6.39 9.06
N SER A 74 -19.70 -5.47 8.10
CA SER A 74 -18.48 -5.24 7.34
C SER A 74 -18.65 -3.99 6.48
N ALA A 75 -17.56 -3.25 6.26
CA ALA A 75 -17.50 -2.14 5.32
C ALA A 75 -16.53 -2.40 4.15
N GLY A 76 -16.12 -3.66 3.92
CA GLY A 76 -15.06 -4.01 2.97
C GLY A 76 -15.39 -5.24 2.13
N ASN A 77 -14.35 -6.01 1.77
CA ASN A 77 -14.44 -7.16 0.86
C ASN A 77 -15.53 -8.18 1.24
N HIS A 78 -15.72 -8.44 2.54
CA HIS A 78 -16.78 -9.35 3.00
C HIS A 78 -18.18 -8.78 2.74
N ALA A 79 -18.40 -7.48 2.94
CA ALA A 79 -19.68 -6.84 2.65
C ALA A 79 -20.04 -6.98 1.17
N GLN A 80 -19.08 -6.75 0.27
CA GLN A 80 -19.28 -6.91 -1.17
C GLN A 80 -19.59 -8.36 -1.54
N GLY A 81 -18.88 -9.33 -0.95
CA GLY A 81 -19.12 -10.76 -1.19
C GLY A 81 -20.50 -11.23 -0.74
N VAL A 82 -20.96 -10.80 0.44
CA VAL A 82 -22.31 -11.12 0.92
C VAL A 82 -23.38 -10.43 0.08
N ALA A 83 -23.15 -9.17 -0.32
CA ALA A 83 -24.09 -8.43 -1.16
C ALA A 83 -24.25 -9.07 -2.55
N LEU A 84 -23.14 -9.42 -3.21
CA LEU A 84 -23.17 -10.10 -4.51
C LEU A 84 -23.85 -11.48 -4.38
N ALA A 85 -23.46 -12.28 -3.39
CA ALA A 85 -24.09 -13.58 -3.15
C ALA A 85 -25.61 -13.48 -2.91
N GLY A 86 -26.05 -12.45 -2.18
CA GLY A 86 -27.48 -12.23 -1.94
C GLY A 86 -28.23 -11.77 -3.18
N GLN A 87 -27.63 -10.92 -4.01
CA GLN A 87 -28.17 -10.52 -5.29
C GLN A 87 -28.40 -11.74 -6.20
N THR A 88 -27.38 -12.60 -6.35
CA THR A 88 -27.45 -13.80 -7.20
C THR A 88 -28.46 -14.83 -6.69
N LEU A 89 -28.54 -15.04 -5.38
CA LEU A 89 -29.43 -16.04 -4.78
C LEU A 89 -30.84 -15.48 -4.48
N ASN A 90 -31.09 -14.21 -4.80
CA ASN A 90 -32.31 -13.49 -4.44
C ASN A 90 -32.64 -13.57 -2.93
N ILE A 91 -31.62 -13.40 -2.09
CA ILE A 91 -31.72 -13.40 -0.63
C ILE A 91 -31.62 -11.95 -0.14
N PRO A 92 -32.58 -11.45 0.67
CA PRO A 92 -32.47 -10.12 1.26
C PRO A 92 -31.21 -10.00 2.12
N VAL A 93 -30.37 -9.00 1.85
CA VAL A 93 -29.11 -8.76 2.57
C VAL A 93 -29.20 -7.49 3.39
N THR A 94 -28.86 -7.57 4.68
CA THR A 94 -28.58 -6.40 5.53
C THR A 94 -27.09 -6.33 5.85
N ILE A 95 -26.45 -5.20 5.53
CA ILE A 95 -25.06 -4.93 5.88
C ILE A 95 -25.03 -3.83 6.94
N VAL A 96 -24.45 -4.15 8.10
CA VAL A 96 -24.22 -3.18 9.18
C VAL A 96 -22.81 -2.60 9.02
N MET A 97 -22.72 -1.27 8.98
CA MET A 97 -21.46 -0.54 8.84
C MET A 97 -21.36 0.56 9.91
N GLY A 98 -20.14 1.01 10.23
CA GLY A 98 -19.96 2.17 11.10
C GLY A 98 -20.44 3.46 10.42
N VAL A 99 -20.87 4.45 11.21
CA VAL A 99 -21.41 5.73 10.69
C VAL A 99 -20.37 6.48 9.83
N ASN A 100 -19.09 6.33 10.14
CA ASN A 100 -17.96 6.96 9.45
C ASN A 100 -17.52 6.21 8.18
N THR A 101 -18.25 5.19 7.74
CA THR A 101 -17.89 4.44 6.53
C THR A 101 -17.98 5.33 5.30
N PRO A 102 -16.90 5.49 4.51
CA PRO A 102 -16.89 6.33 3.31
C PRO A 102 -18.00 5.99 2.32
N ALA A 103 -18.53 7.00 1.63
CA ALA A 103 -19.65 6.84 0.68
C ALA A 103 -19.35 5.79 -0.38
N ILE A 104 -18.16 5.81 -0.98
CA ILE A 104 -17.73 4.83 -2.01
C ILE A 104 -17.89 3.37 -1.57
N LYS A 105 -17.60 3.05 -0.30
CA LYS A 105 -17.75 1.68 0.26
C LYS A 105 -19.22 1.32 0.48
N ARG A 106 -20.05 2.31 0.84
CA ARG A 106 -21.51 2.14 0.98
C ARG A 106 -22.16 1.95 -0.38
N ASP A 107 -21.81 2.77 -1.35
CA ASP A 107 -22.41 2.77 -2.68
C ASP A 107 -22.11 1.46 -3.43
N ALA A 108 -20.89 0.90 -3.29
CA ALA A 108 -20.54 -0.39 -3.86
C ALA A 108 -21.41 -1.57 -3.36
N VAL A 109 -21.85 -1.51 -2.10
CA VAL A 109 -22.74 -2.52 -1.50
C VAL A 109 -24.20 -2.23 -1.86
N LYS A 110 -24.60 -0.95 -1.86
CA LYS A 110 -25.95 -0.52 -2.23
C LYS A 110 -26.28 -0.82 -3.69
N ALA A 111 -25.31 -0.67 -4.60
CA ALA A 111 -25.45 -1.00 -6.01
C ALA A 111 -25.79 -2.47 -6.26
N ARG A 112 -25.51 -3.34 -5.29
CA ARG A 112 -25.83 -4.78 -5.32
C ARG A 112 -27.15 -5.12 -4.59
N GLY A 113 -27.97 -4.10 -4.28
CA GLY A 113 -29.29 -4.29 -3.68
C GLY A 113 -29.30 -4.57 -2.17
N ALA A 114 -28.15 -4.50 -1.50
CA ALA A 114 -28.09 -4.73 -0.06
C ALA A 114 -28.60 -3.53 0.74
N LYS A 115 -29.35 -3.80 1.82
CA LYS A 115 -29.81 -2.79 2.77
C LYS A 115 -28.68 -2.41 3.71
N ILE A 116 -28.34 -1.13 3.77
CA ILE A 116 -27.29 -0.62 4.66
C ILE A 116 -27.88 -0.10 5.95
N LYS A 117 -27.29 -0.49 7.08
CA LYS A 117 -27.62 0.01 8.42
C LYS A 117 -26.35 0.61 9.05
N LEU A 118 -26.33 1.92 9.21
CA LEU A 118 -25.21 2.63 9.83
C LEU A 118 -25.37 2.66 11.35
N VAL A 119 -24.46 2.01 12.09
CA VAL A 119 -24.50 1.92 13.56
C VAL A 119 -23.09 1.93 14.13
N GLY A 120 -22.90 2.76 15.16
CA GLY A 120 -21.65 2.83 15.91
C GLY A 120 -20.53 3.54 15.16
N GLU A 121 -19.50 3.94 15.91
CA GLU A 121 -18.33 4.65 15.39
C GLU A 121 -17.24 3.70 14.89
N ASN A 122 -17.31 2.43 15.29
CA ASN A 122 -16.30 1.41 14.99
C ASN A 122 -16.93 0.05 14.60
N TYR A 123 -16.08 -0.85 14.11
CA TYR A 123 -16.48 -2.19 13.69
C TYR A 123 -17.09 -3.03 14.82
N ASP A 124 -16.53 -2.96 16.04
CA ASP A 124 -17.00 -3.74 17.18
C ASP A 124 -18.46 -3.40 17.53
N ALA A 125 -18.82 -2.11 17.49
CA ALA A 125 -20.20 -1.64 17.68
C ALA A 125 -21.14 -2.11 16.55
N ALA A 126 -20.70 -2.02 15.29
CA ALA A 126 -21.47 -2.50 14.15
C ALA A 126 -21.70 -4.02 14.21
N ALA A 127 -20.69 -4.79 14.62
CA ALA A 127 -20.77 -6.24 14.78
C ALA A 127 -21.70 -6.66 15.93
N ALA A 128 -21.62 -5.97 17.08
CA ALA A 128 -22.52 -6.20 18.19
C ALA A 128 -23.99 -5.94 17.79
N HIS A 129 -24.25 -4.84 17.08
CA HIS A 129 -25.58 -4.52 16.58
C HIS A 129 -26.08 -5.52 15.54
N ALA A 130 -25.23 -5.95 14.61
CA ALA A 130 -25.59 -6.99 13.65
C ALA A 130 -25.98 -8.30 14.34
N ALA A 131 -25.24 -8.72 15.37
CA ALA A 131 -25.56 -9.91 16.14
C ALA A 131 -26.87 -9.78 16.93
N GLN A 132 -27.15 -8.60 17.49
CA GLN A 132 -28.43 -8.30 18.14
C GLN A 132 -29.59 -8.38 17.14
N LEU A 133 -29.49 -7.64 16.03
CA LEU A 133 -30.52 -7.57 15.01
C LEU A 133 -30.80 -8.94 14.35
N ALA A 134 -29.75 -9.76 14.21
CA ALA A 134 -29.87 -11.14 13.75
C ALA A 134 -30.80 -11.96 14.66
N ARG A 135 -30.61 -11.86 15.98
CA ARG A 135 -31.46 -12.55 16.97
C ARG A 135 -32.88 -12.03 16.98
N GLU A 136 -33.05 -10.71 16.99
CA GLU A 136 -34.38 -10.07 17.07
C GLU A 136 -35.26 -10.37 15.85
N ARG A 137 -34.67 -10.44 14.65
CA ARG A 137 -35.40 -10.60 13.38
C ARG A 137 -35.26 -11.99 12.77
N GLY A 138 -34.57 -12.91 13.43
CA GLY A 138 -34.30 -14.26 12.91
C GLY A 138 -33.51 -14.29 11.60
N LEU A 139 -32.65 -13.28 11.38
CA LEU A 139 -31.77 -13.22 10.21
C LEU A 139 -30.56 -14.13 10.41
N THR A 140 -30.08 -14.74 9.33
CA THR A 140 -28.86 -15.55 9.42
C THR A 140 -27.63 -14.67 9.37
N LEU A 141 -26.78 -14.76 10.39
CA LEU A 141 -25.49 -14.07 10.40
C LEU A 141 -24.52 -14.76 9.44
N VAL A 142 -23.92 -14.01 8.52
CA VAL A 142 -22.89 -14.51 7.59
C VAL A 142 -21.51 -14.05 8.06
N PRO A 143 -20.72 -14.91 8.74
CA PRO A 143 -19.45 -14.53 9.32
C PRO A 143 -18.36 -14.36 8.25
N PRO A 144 -17.36 -13.49 8.48
CA PRO A 144 -16.29 -13.22 7.52
C PRO A 144 -15.23 -14.33 7.40
N PHE A 145 -15.16 -15.26 8.36
CA PHE A 145 -14.15 -16.33 8.36
C PHE A 145 -14.46 -17.52 9.29
N ASP A 146 -15.07 -17.33 10.46
CA ASP A 146 -15.15 -18.38 11.50
C ASP A 146 -16.35 -19.32 11.31
N HIS A 147 -16.46 -19.95 10.14
CA HIS A 147 -17.53 -20.88 9.80
C HIS A 147 -17.05 -21.98 8.86
N GLU A 148 -17.53 -23.21 9.04
CA GLU A 148 -17.09 -24.36 8.24
C GLU A 148 -17.35 -24.15 6.75
N ASP A 149 -18.55 -23.70 6.37
CA ASP A 149 -18.89 -23.49 4.95
C ASP A 149 -18.17 -22.28 4.35
N VAL A 150 -17.85 -21.26 5.16
CA VAL A 150 -17.00 -20.16 4.71
C VAL A 150 -15.60 -20.67 4.41
N ILE A 151 -14.99 -21.41 5.35
CA ILE A 151 -13.67 -22.04 5.20
C ILE A 151 -13.65 -22.97 3.99
N ALA A 152 -14.69 -23.80 3.81
CA ALA A 152 -14.80 -24.71 2.68
C ALA A 152 -14.87 -23.97 1.35
N GLY A 153 -15.66 -22.89 1.26
CA GLY A 153 -15.69 -22.04 0.07
C GLY A 153 -14.31 -21.44 -0.23
N GLN A 154 -13.56 -21.02 0.80
CA GLN A 154 -12.19 -20.51 0.57
C GLN A 154 -11.22 -21.61 0.15
N GLY A 155 -11.42 -22.85 0.63
CA GLY A 155 -10.60 -24.01 0.29
C GLY A 155 -10.65 -24.40 -1.18
N THR A 156 -11.68 -23.97 -1.93
CA THR A 156 -11.72 -24.11 -3.39
C THR A 156 -10.53 -23.45 -4.08
N ILE A 157 -9.90 -22.45 -3.46
CA ILE A 157 -8.65 -21.86 -3.97
C ILE A 157 -7.52 -22.88 -3.92
N GLY A 158 -7.41 -23.67 -2.84
CA GLY A 158 -6.44 -24.75 -2.75
C GLY A 158 -6.67 -25.82 -3.82
N MET A 159 -7.93 -26.13 -4.12
CA MET A 159 -8.31 -27.03 -5.21
C MET A 159 -7.87 -26.51 -6.58
N GLU A 160 -8.15 -25.25 -6.87
CA GLU A 160 -7.73 -24.62 -8.12
C GLU A 160 -6.21 -24.57 -8.24
N ILE A 161 -5.49 -24.18 -7.18
CA ILE A 161 -4.02 -24.12 -7.18
C ILE A 161 -3.43 -25.47 -7.60
N LEU A 162 -3.85 -26.57 -6.96
CA LEU A 162 -3.31 -27.90 -7.27
C LEU A 162 -3.70 -28.40 -8.67
N ARG A 163 -4.85 -27.98 -9.20
CA ARG A 163 -5.26 -28.30 -10.57
C ARG A 163 -4.48 -27.51 -11.62
N GLN A 164 -4.15 -26.26 -11.31
CA GLN A 164 -3.56 -25.31 -12.26
C GLN A 164 -2.04 -25.40 -12.34
N VAL A 165 -1.38 -25.76 -11.22
CA VAL A 165 0.08 -25.81 -11.17
C VAL A 165 0.65 -26.96 -11.99
N ARG A 166 1.77 -26.70 -12.67
CA ARG A 166 2.50 -27.72 -13.45
C ARG A 166 3.87 -27.92 -12.82
N GLY A 167 4.09 -29.11 -12.24
CA GLY A 167 5.34 -29.48 -11.59
C GLY A 167 5.27 -29.44 -10.05
N PRO A 168 6.42 -29.58 -9.38
CA PRO A 168 6.49 -29.57 -7.92
C PRO A 168 6.18 -28.18 -7.34
N VAL A 169 5.39 -28.16 -6.27
CA VAL A 169 5.10 -26.97 -5.46
C VAL A 169 5.96 -27.04 -4.22
N GLY A 170 6.75 -26.00 -3.96
CA GLY A 170 7.54 -25.90 -2.73
C GLY A 170 6.70 -25.35 -1.58
N SER A 171 6.10 -24.18 -1.81
CA SER A 171 5.36 -23.47 -0.77
C SER A 171 4.17 -22.66 -1.30
N ILE A 172 3.18 -22.45 -0.43
CA ILE A 172 2.02 -21.59 -0.67
C ILE A 172 1.92 -20.58 0.46
N PHE A 173 2.06 -19.31 0.10
CA PHE A 173 1.93 -18.16 0.98
C PHE A 173 0.49 -17.64 0.96
N VAL A 174 -0.12 -17.55 2.15
CA VAL A 174 -1.52 -17.18 2.30
C VAL A 174 -1.64 -16.01 3.30
N PRO A 175 -2.31 -14.91 2.94
CA PRO A 175 -2.49 -13.81 3.87
C PRO A 175 -3.48 -14.20 4.99
N VAL A 176 -3.18 -13.78 6.21
CA VAL A 176 -3.95 -14.16 7.41
C VAL A 176 -4.49 -12.91 8.10
N GLY A 177 -5.82 -12.87 8.24
CA GLY A 177 -6.51 -12.01 9.20
C GLY A 177 -7.23 -12.89 10.22
N GLY A 178 -8.51 -13.18 9.99
CA GLY A 178 -9.26 -14.12 10.84
C GLY A 178 -8.94 -15.60 10.61
N GLY A 179 -8.16 -15.92 9.57
CA GLY A 179 -7.65 -17.28 9.28
C GLY A 179 -8.51 -18.15 8.34
N GLY A 180 -9.69 -17.69 7.91
CA GLY A 180 -10.59 -18.52 7.10
C GLY A 180 -9.99 -19.00 5.76
N LEU A 181 -9.21 -18.14 5.09
CA LEU A 181 -8.55 -18.46 3.82
C LEU A 181 -7.45 -19.52 4.01
N ILE A 182 -6.48 -19.27 4.89
CA ILE A 182 -5.39 -20.21 5.16
C ILE A 182 -5.90 -21.55 5.67
N ALA A 183 -6.93 -21.55 6.52
CA ALA A 183 -7.55 -22.79 6.99
C ALA A 183 -8.11 -23.61 5.82
N GLY A 184 -8.85 -22.99 4.91
CA GLY A 184 -9.43 -23.68 3.75
C GLY A 184 -8.36 -24.21 2.81
N VAL A 185 -7.38 -23.38 2.45
CA VAL A 185 -6.26 -23.75 1.55
C VAL A 185 -5.43 -24.87 2.18
N ALA A 186 -5.04 -24.73 3.45
CA ALA A 186 -4.25 -25.73 4.16
C ALA A 186 -4.97 -27.08 4.24
N SER A 187 -6.27 -27.08 4.57
CA SER A 187 -7.07 -28.31 4.66
C SER A 187 -7.09 -29.11 3.37
N TYR A 188 -7.23 -28.44 2.21
CA TYR A 188 -7.22 -29.14 0.94
C TYR A 188 -5.82 -29.59 0.53
N VAL A 189 -4.84 -28.67 0.59
CA VAL A 189 -3.49 -28.92 0.11
C VAL A 189 -2.79 -29.99 0.92
N LYS A 190 -2.80 -29.90 2.26
CA LYS A 190 -2.12 -30.88 3.12
C LYS A 190 -2.70 -32.28 3.03
N ALA A 191 -3.96 -32.41 2.62
CA ALA A 191 -4.58 -33.72 2.44
C ALA A 191 -4.10 -34.46 1.19
N LEU A 192 -3.73 -33.74 0.14
CA LEU A 192 -3.31 -34.31 -1.14
C LEU A 192 -1.80 -34.26 -1.35
N ARG A 193 -1.16 -33.20 -0.85
CA ARG A 193 0.25 -32.88 -1.02
C ARG A 193 0.83 -32.41 0.34
N PRO A 194 0.93 -33.31 1.34
CA PRO A 194 1.37 -32.96 2.70
C PRO A 194 2.78 -32.34 2.75
N GLU A 195 3.61 -32.60 1.76
CA GLU A 195 4.97 -32.07 1.62
C GLU A 195 5.01 -30.59 1.25
N VAL A 196 3.93 -30.03 0.67
CA VAL A 196 3.87 -28.61 0.32
C VAL A 196 3.78 -27.77 1.58
N LYS A 197 4.68 -26.79 1.73
CA LYS A 197 4.65 -25.87 2.87
C LYS A 197 3.50 -24.87 2.73
N ILE A 198 2.69 -24.74 3.78
CA ILE A 198 1.68 -23.69 3.91
C ILE A 198 2.21 -22.65 4.90
N ILE A 199 2.45 -21.45 4.38
CA ILE A 199 3.04 -20.34 5.13
C ILE A 199 2.00 -19.23 5.26
N GLY A 200 1.63 -18.92 6.49
CA GLY A 200 0.74 -17.79 6.77
C GLY A 200 1.50 -16.48 6.88
N VAL A 201 0.94 -15.41 6.29
CA VAL A 201 1.56 -14.08 6.32
C VAL A 201 0.64 -13.06 6.98
N GLU A 202 1.17 -12.36 7.99
CA GLU A 202 0.48 -11.30 8.73
C GLU A 202 1.25 -9.98 8.69
N ALA A 203 0.57 -8.85 8.89
CA ALA A 203 1.23 -7.59 9.17
C ALA A 203 1.73 -7.60 10.63
N GLU A 204 2.89 -6.99 10.90
CA GLU A 204 3.50 -6.97 12.25
C GLU A 204 2.55 -6.46 13.34
N GLY A 205 1.80 -5.38 13.09
CA GLY A 205 0.81 -4.86 14.06
C GLY A 205 -0.45 -5.71 14.24
N SER A 206 -0.70 -6.65 13.32
CA SER A 206 -1.93 -7.46 13.27
C SER A 206 -1.64 -8.98 13.26
N ALA A 207 -0.55 -9.41 13.91
CA ALA A 207 -0.05 -10.79 13.94
C ALA A 207 -0.85 -11.76 14.84
N GLY A 208 -2.18 -11.80 14.67
CA GLY A 208 -3.09 -12.49 15.57
C GLY A 208 -2.94 -14.02 15.59
N MET A 209 -2.69 -14.65 14.43
CA MET A 209 -2.48 -16.08 14.32
C MET A 209 -1.10 -16.48 14.83
N THR A 210 -0.08 -15.69 14.53
CA THR A 210 1.29 -15.90 15.02
C THR A 210 1.32 -15.94 16.54
N GLU A 211 0.73 -14.94 17.21
CA GLU A 211 0.67 -14.91 18.68
C GLU A 211 -0.21 -16.04 19.24
N ALA A 212 -1.32 -16.38 18.56
CA ALA A 212 -2.20 -17.46 19.00
C ALA A 212 -1.52 -18.83 18.93
N LEU A 213 -0.76 -19.11 17.87
CA LEU A 213 -0.01 -20.36 17.70
C LEU A 213 1.12 -20.44 18.71
N ARG A 214 1.88 -19.36 18.91
CA ARG A 214 2.93 -19.28 19.94
C ARG A 214 2.40 -19.53 21.34
N ALA A 215 1.23 -18.97 21.67
CA ALA A 215 0.60 -19.15 22.97
C ALA A 215 -0.15 -20.49 23.13
N GLY A 216 -0.30 -21.28 22.07
CA GLY A 216 -1.10 -22.51 22.06
C GLY A 216 -2.62 -22.30 22.25
N ARG A 217 -3.09 -21.04 22.26
CA ARG A 217 -4.49 -20.63 22.46
C ARG A 217 -4.77 -19.33 21.72
N ARG A 218 -6.03 -19.07 21.39
CA ARG A 218 -6.41 -17.78 20.78
C ARG A 218 -6.11 -16.60 21.70
N VAL A 219 -5.46 -15.58 21.16
CA VAL A 219 -5.10 -14.34 21.83
C VAL A 219 -5.93 -13.19 21.24
N LYS A 220 -6.33 -12.23 22.07
CA LYS A 220 -6.98 -10.99 21.63
C LYS A 220 -5.96 -9.87 21.68
N LEU A 221 -5.59 -9.33 20.52
CA LEU A 221 -4.65 -8.23 20.39
C LEU A 221 -5.27 -6.93 20.97
N PRO A 222 -4.45 -6.08 21.62
CA PRO A 222 -4.85 -4.72 21.98
C PRO A 222 -5.32 -3.94 20.74
N ALA A 223 -6.31 -3.07 20.89
CA ALA A 223 -6.84 -2.33 19.74
C ALA A 223 -5.80 -1.34 19.16
N GLN A 224 -4.91 -0.84 20.01
CA GLN A 224 -3.90 0.16 19.68
C GLN A 224 -2.74 -0.39 18.86
N THR A 225 -2.52 -1.71 18.90
CA THR A 225 -1.43 -2.34 18.14
C THR A 225 -1.85 -2.67 16.71
N LEU A 226 -3.16 -2.71 16.43
CA LEU A 226 -3.68 -3.10 15.12
C LEU A 226 -3.25 -2.11 14.03
N ASP A 227 -2.47 -2.62 13.08
CA ASP A 227 -2.10 -1.89 11.89
C ASP A 227 -3.31 -1.78 10.95
N GLN A 228 -3.74 -0.55 10.67
CA GLN A 228 -4.85 -0.23 9.77
C GLN A 228 -4.42 -0.07 8.30
N PHE A 229 -3.13 -0.22 8.01
CA PHE A 229 -2.62 -0.20 6.65
C PHE A 229 -3.19 -1.37 5.83
N ALA A 230 -3.09 -2.59 6.37
CA ALA A 230 -3.75 -3.79 5.84
C ALA A 230 -5.11 -4.05 6.53
N ASP A 231 -6.08 -3.19 6.24
CA ASP A 231 -7.41 -3.19 6.88
C ASP A 231 -8.16 -4.55 6.76
N GLY A 232 -7.99 -5.26 5.64
CA GLY A 232 -8.57 -6.60 5.43
C GLY A 232 -8.07 -7.70 6.38
N THR A 233 -6.91 -7.50 7.01
CA THR A 233 -6.30 -8.45 7.97
C THR A 233 -6.16 -7.90 9.38
N ALA A 234 -6.59 -6.66 9.64
CA ALA A 234 -6.61 -6.03 10.97
C ALA A 234 -7.65 -6.66 11.91
N VAL A 235 -7.43 -7.91 12.31
CA VAL A 235 -8.36 -8.72 13.10
C VAL A 235 -7.84 -8.86 14.54
N ARG A 236 -8.64 -8.41 15.50
CA ARG A 236 -8.28 -8.45 16.94
C ARG A 236 -8.04 -9.84 17.49
N GLN A 237 -8.77 -10.84 16.99
CA GLN A 237 -8.67 -12.21 17.46
C GLN A 237 -9.07 -13.16 16.33
N VAL A 238 -8.22 -14.15 16.05
CA VAL A 238 -8.47 -15.16 15.02
C VAL A 238 -9.70 -16.00 15.31
N GLY A 239 -10.30 -16.58 14.27
CA GLY A 239 -11.45 -17.48 14.41
C GLY A 239 -11.10 -18.75 15.19
N ALA A 240 -12.08 -19.31 15.89
CA ALA A 240 -11.93 -20.57 16.63
C ALA A 240 -11.62 -21.74 15.70
N LYS A 241 -12.38 -21.89 14.61
CA LYS A 241 -12.20 -22.98 13.65
C LYS A 241 -10.92 -22.81 12.85
N PRO A 242 -10.62 -21.62 12.28
CA PRO A 242 -9.34 -21.38 11.62
C PRO A 242 -8.13 -21.67 12.49
N PHE A 243 -8.13 -21.24 13.76
CA PHE A 243 -7.03 -21.50 14.68
C PHE A 243 -6.79 -23.00 14.89
N ASN A 244 -7.86 -23.78 15.11
CA ASN A 244 -7.75 -25.22 15.31
C ASN A 244 -7.18 -25.95 14.08
N ILE A 245 -7.52 -25.49 12.88
CA ILE A 245 -6.98 -26.01 11.62
C ILE A 245 -5.52 -25.59 11.45
N ALA A 246 -5.23 -24.30 11.64
CA ALA A 246 -3.90 -23.74 11.49
C ALA A 246 -2.87 -24.44 12.38
N ARG A 247 -3.22 -24.69 13.65
CA ARG A 247 -2.36 -25.41 14.60
C ARG A 247 -1.94 -26.81 14.15
N ARG A 248 -2.70 -27.43 13.23
CA ARG A 248 -2.43 -28.79 12.73
C ARG A 248 -1.77 -28.81 11.36
N LEU A 249 -2.09 -27.83 10.50
CA LEU A 249 -1.82 -27.91 9.07
C LEU A 249 -0.95 -26.77 8.51
N VAL A 250 -0.79 -25.68 9.25
CA VAL A 250 0.08 -24.56 8.83
C VAL A 250 1.48 -24.83 9.35
N ASP A 251 2.46 -24.81 8.45
CA ASP A 251 3.85 -25.16 8.78
C ASP A 251 4.55 -23.99 9.46
N GLU A 252 4.37 -22.77 8.95
CA GLU A 252 5.10 -21.59 9.39
C GLU A 252 4.21 -20.33 9.32
N MET A 253 4.51 -19.36 10.17
CA MET A 253 3.93 -18.01 10.13
C MET A 253 5.06 -17.00 9.98
N ILE A 254 4.84 -15.98 9.15
CA ILE A 254 5.77 -14.85 8.98
C ILE A 254 5.04 -13.52 9.09
N THR A 255 5.68 -12.54 9.72
CA THR A 255 5.17 -11.18 9.82
C THR A 255 5.95 -10.26 8.90
N VAL A 256 5.26 -9.28 8.32
CA VAL A 256 5.84 -8.28 7.42
C VAL A 256 5.51 -6.86 7.84
N SER A 257 6.45 -5.95 7.58
CA SER A 257 6.29 -4.52 7.86
C SER A 257 5.48 -3.82 6.77
N ILE A 258 5.01 -2.60 7.05
CA ILE A 258 4.29 -1.77 6.08
C ILE A 258 5.14 -1.54 4.82
N ASP A 259 6.44 -1.33 4.99
CA ASP A 259 7.34 -1.04 3.86
C ASP A 259 7.55 -2.28 2.98
N GLU A 260 7.61 -3.47 3.60
CA GLU A 260 7.63 -4.75 2.88
C GLU A 260 6.33 -4.96 2.08
N ILE A 261 5.17 -4.60 2.64
CA ILE A 261 3.86 -4.65 1.96
C ILE A 261 3.83 -3.67 0.79
N CYS A 262 4.24 -2.42 0.98
CA CYS A 262 4.35 -1.39 -0.06
C CYS A 262 5.22 -1.87 -1.23
N ALA A 263 6.39 -2.44 -0.93
CA ALA A 263 7.28 -3.00 -1.94
C ALA A 263 6.63 -4.16 -2.70
N ALA A 264 5.85 -5.01 -2.03
CA ALA A 264 5.11 -6.10 -2.66
C ALA A 264 3.97 -5.62 -3.57
N ILE A 265 3.26 -4.54 -3.21
CA ILE A 265 2.26 -3.91 -4.09
C ILE A 265 2.93 -3.46 -5.41
N ARG A 266 4.10 -2.81 -5.32
CA ARG A 266 4.87 -2.42 -6.52
C ARG A 266 5.28 -3.64 -7.34
N ASP A 267 5.81 -4.68 -6.71
CA ASP A 267 6.24 -5.89 -7.43
C ASP A 267 5.05 -6.56 -8.17
N ILE A 268 3.88 -6.64 -7.54
CA ILE A 268 2.65 -7.13 -8.19
C ILE A 268 2.27 -6.24 -9.39
N PHE A 269 2.30 -4.92 -9.22
CA PHE A 269 1.99 -3.98 -10.29
C PHE A 269 2.97 -4.10 -11.47
N GLU A 270 4.26 -4.29 -11.21
CA GLU A 270 5.28 -4.42 -12.25
C GLU A 270 5.12 -5.69 -13.09
N ASP A 271 4.67 -6.80 -12.50
CA ASP A 271 4.44 -8.06 -13.22
C ASP A 271 3.03 -8.14 -13.85
N THR A 272 2.02 -7.52 -13.24
CA THR A 272 0.60 -7.76 -13.61
C THR A 272 -0.15 -6.54 -14.11
N ARG A 273 0.38 -5.33 -13.87
CA ARG A 273 -0.30 -4.03 -14.06
C ARG A 273 -1.57 -3.85 -13.22
N VAL A 274 -1.79 -4.70 -12.23
CA VAL A 274 -2.86 -4.55 -11.24
C VAL A 274 -2.31 -3.99 -9.94
N ILE A 275 -3.09 -3.10 -9.34
CA ILE A 275 -2.79 -2.50 -8.05
C ILE A 275 -3.49 -3.32 -6.98
N SER A 276 -2.69 -4.09 -6.22
CA SER A 276 -3.19 -4.86 -5.08
C SER A 276 -3.49 -3.96 -3.88
N GLU A 277 -4.50 -4.33 -3.09
CA GLU A 277 -4.69 -3.71 -1.77
C GLU A 277 -3.59 -4.20 -0.80
N PRO A 278 -3.31 -3.52 0.33
CA PRO A 278 -2.23 -3.94 1.22
C PRO A 278 -2.38 -5.37 1.75
N ALA A 279 -3.60 -5.79 2.12
CA ALA A 279 -3.89 -7.18 2.49
C ALA A 279 -3.72 -8.17 1.32
N GLY A 280 -3.99 -7.72 0.10
CA GLY A 280 -3.78 -8.47 -1.14
C GLY A 280 -2.31 -8.75 -1.43
N ALA A 281 -1.41 -7.87 -0.99
CA ALA A 281 0.04 -7.98 -1.22
C ALA A 281 0.81 -8.71 -0.12
N LEU A 282 0.18 -9.00 1.03
CA LEU A 282 0.82 -9.65 2.19
C LEU A 282 1.53 -10.95 1.80
N ALA A 283 0.88 -11.86 1.07
CA ALA A 283 1.50 -13.13 0.68
C ALA A 283 2.79 -12.95 -0.14
N VAL A 284 2.83 -11.96 -1.02
CA VAL A 284 4.02 -11.64 -1.82
C VAL A 284 5.13 -11.03 -0.95
N ALA A 285 4.77 -10.15 0.00
CA ALA A 285 5.73 -9.61 0.96
C ALA A 285 6.36 -10.73 1.82
N GLY A 286 5.53 -11.63 2.35
CA GLY A 286 5.99 -12.76 3.15
C GLY A 286 6.84 -13.73 2.34
N LEU A 287 6.47 -14.01 1.09
CA LEU A 287 7.28 -14.82 0.17
C LEU A 287 8.68 -14.24 0.02
N LYS A 288 8.80 -12.95 -0.29
CA LYS A 288 10.11 -12.30 -0.48
C LYS A 288 10.97 -12.38 0.78
N LYS A 289 10.38 -12.11 1.95
CA LYS A 289 11.07 -12.14 3.24
C LYS A 289 11.51 -13.56 3.60
N TRP A 290 10.62 -14.53 3.44
CA TRP A 290 10.89 -15.93 3.74
C TRP A 290 11.98 -16.50 2.82
N VAL A 291 11.91 -16.24 1.51
CA VAL A 291 12.93 -16.69 0.57
C VAL A 291 14.30 -16.10 0.89
N GLY A 292 14.37 -14.84 1.32
CA GLY A 292 15.62 -14.21 1.74
C GLY A 292 16.21 -14.78 3.04
N GLN A 293 15.43 -15.55 3.81
CA GLN A 293 15.84 -16.17 5.08
C GLN A 293 15.95 -17.70 4.98
N ALA A 294 15.40 -18.30 3.93
CA ALA A 294 15.36 -19.74 3.76
C ALA A 294 16.76 -20.29 3.43
N PRO A 295 17.15 -21.44 4.02
CA PRO A 295 18.40 -22.11 3.65
C PRO A 295 18.36 -22.56 2.18
N ASP A 296 19.53 -22.58 1.54
CA ASP A 296 19.70 -23.09 0.18
C ASP A 296 19.12 -24.51 0.04
N GLY A 297 18.34 -24.76 -1.02
CA GLY A 297 17.82 -26.10 -1.35
C GLY A 297 16.30 -26.30 -1.31
N ALA A 298 15.49 -25.25 -1.10
CA ALA A 298 14.04 -25.39 -1.28
C ALA A 298 13.70 -25.65 -2.77
N GLU A 299 13.12 -26.80 -3.09
CA GLU A 299 12.74 -27.17 -4.46
C GLU A 299 11.28 -26.81 -4.78
N GLY A 300 10.95 -26.66 -6.06
CA GLY A 300 9.59 -26.39 -6.53
C GLY A 300 9.20 -24.92 -6.63
N GLN A 301 8.00 -24.68 -7.14
CA GLN A 301 7.43 -23.34 -7.34
C GLN A 301 6.82 -22.81 -6.04
N ASP A 302 6.99 -21.51 -5.80
CA ASP A 302 6.38 -20.79 -4.70
C ASP A 302 5.15 -20.04 -5.18
N ILE A 303 4.05 -20.15 -4.44
CA ILE A 303 2.75 -19.60 -4.83
C ILE A 303 2.33 -18.56 -3.81
N ALA A 304 2.04 -17.34 -4.25
CA ALA A 304 1.47 -16.29 -3.40
C ALA A 304 0.02 -16.00 -3.80
N VAL A 305 -0.88 -15.95 -2.81
CA VAL A 305 -2.28 -15.59 -3.04
C VAL A 305 -2.44 -14.07 -3.03
N VAL A 306 -2.74 -13.49 -4.19
CA VAL A 306 -3.10 -12.07 -4.33
C VAL A 306 -4.57 -11.93 -3.96
N SER A 307 -4.84 -11.65 -2.68
CA SER A 307 -6.17 -11.90 -2.09
C SER A 307 -7.23 -10.83 -2.40
N GLY A 308 -6.84 -9.63 -2.80
CA GLY A 308 -7.78 -8.58 -3.19
C GLY A 308 -7.13 -7.30 -3.71
N ALA A 309 -7.96 -6.41 -4.25
CA ALA A 309 -7.54 -5.15 -4.89
C ALA A 309 -8.45 -3.95 -4.59
N ASN A 310 -9.25 -3.99 -3.51
CA ASN A 310 -10.14 -2.89 -3.14
C ASN A 310 -9.39 -1.79 -2.37
N ILE A 311 -8.62 -0.96 -3.08
CA ILE A 311 -7.85 0.15 -2.52
C ILE A 311 -8.46 1.51 -2.84
N ASN A 312 -8.38 2.47 -1.92
CA ASN A 312 -8.66 3.88 -2.23
C ASN A 312 -7.48 4.46 -3.05
N PHE A 313 -7.78 5.09 -4.18
CA PHE A 313 -6.79 5.70 -5.07
C PHE A 313 -5.85 6.68 -4.35
N ASP A 314 -6.34 7.46 -3.39
CA ASP A 314 -5.50 8.40 -2.63
C ASP A 314 -4.41 7.69 -1.79
N ARG A 315 -4.63 6.43 -1.39
CA ARG A 315 -3.62 5.64 -0.68
C ARG A 315 -2.42 5.28 -1.56
N LEU A 316 -2.56 5.35 -2.89
CA LEU A 316 -1.45 5.06 -3.80
C LEU A 316 -0.32 6.05 -3.68
N ARG A 317 -0.63 7.31 -3.36
CA ARG A 317 0.40 8.31 -3.06
C ARG A 317 1.27 7.88 -1.89
N HIS A 318 0.63 7.50 -0.78
CA HIS A 318 1.32 7.03 0.42
C HIS A 318 2.14 5.76 0.16
N ILE A 319 1.58 4.80 -0.59
CA ILE A 319 2.30 3.59 -0.99
C ILE A 319 3.51 3.95 -1.85
N SER A 320 3.36 4.82 -2.84
CA SER A 320 4.44 5.24 -3.73
C SER A 320 5.56 5.91 -2.94
N GLU A 321 5.23 6.85 -2.05
CA GLU A 321 6.20 7.56 -1.22
C GLU A 321 6.96 6.57 -0.31
N ARG A 322 6.26 5.72 0.46
CA ARG A 322 6.91 4.71 1.32
C ARG A 322 7.75 3.70 0.55
N THR A 323 7.28 3.28 -0.62
CA THR A 323 7.98 2.31 -1.46
C THR A 323 9.34 2.84 -1.92
N SER A 324 9.45 4.13 -2.23
CA SER A 324 10.72 4.76 -2.62
C SER A 324 11.73 4.81 -1.47
N PHE A 325 11.27 5.13 -0.26
CA PHE A 325 12.14 5.16 0.93
C PHE A 325 12.56 3.76 1.40
N GLY A 326 11.59 2.85 1.56
CA GLY A 326 11.87 1.47 2.00
C GLY A 326 12.75 0.71 1.01
N ALA A 327 12.61 0.97 -0.29
CA ALA A 327 13.49 0.42 -1.31
C ALA A 327 14.85 1.12 -1.40
N LYS A 328 15.09 2.16 -0.59
CA LYS A 328 16.30 2.99 -0.61
C LYS A 328 16.58 3.53 -2.02
N THR A 329 15.54 3.84 -2.79
CA THR A 329 15.67 4.43 -4.12
C THR A 329 15.67 5.94 -4.08
N GLU A 330 15.39 6.57 -2.94
CA GLU A 330 15.52 8.02 -2.73
C GLU A 330 16.42 8.30 -1.52
N LEU A 331 17.36 9.23 -1.68
CA LEU A 331 18.23 9.75 -0.63
C LEU A 331 17.74 11.15 -0.25
N LEU A 332 17.34 11.34 1.01
CA LEU A 332 16.90 12.64 1.54
C LEU A 332 18.00 13.24 2.41
N LEU A 333 18.41 14.46 2.09
CA LEU A 333 19.55 15.14 2.72
C LEU A 333 19.14 16.54 3.21
N GLY A 334 19.59 16.89 4.41
CA GLY A 334 19.77 18.29 4.81
C GLY A 334 21.19 18.72 4.46
N VAL A 335 21.34 19.76 3.63
CA VAL A 335 22.64 20.25 3.19
C VAL A 335 22.79 21.72 3.54
N THR A 336 23.89 22.05 4.20
CA THR A 336 24.24 23.43 4.53
C THR A 336 25.13 24.00 3.43
N ILE A 337 24.71 25.10 2.79
CA ILE A 337 25.48 25.81 1.76
C ILE A 337 25.65 27.29 2.15
N PRO A 338 26.69 28.00 1.67
CA PRO A 338 26.84 29.42 1.98
C PRO A 338 25.68 30.25 1.43
N GLU A 339 25.11 31.16 2.22
CA GLU A 339 24.00 32.04 1.80
C GLU A 339 24.52 33.20 0.95
N LYS A 340 24.79 32.92 -0.33
CA LYS A 340 25.29 33.92 -1.30
C LYS A 340 24.86 33.59 -2.74
N PRO A 341 24.78 34.60 -3.62
CA PRO A 341 24.48 34.39 -5.03
C PRO A 341 25.39 33.33 -5.68
N GLY A 342 24.78 32.41 -6.44
CA GLY A 342 25.46 31.32 -7.13
C GLY A 342 25.73 30.05 -6.31
N SER A 343 25.50 30.03 -4.99
CA SER A 343 25.72 28.84 -4.16
C SER A 343 24.88 27.63 -4.60
N PHE A 344 23.61 27.86 -4.98
CA PHE A 344 22.69 26.83 -5.44
C PHE A 344 23.22 26.17 -6.71
N LEU A 345 23.67 26.99 -7.66
CA LEU A 345 24.27 26.52 -8.91
C LEU A 345 25.56 25.72 -8.65
N ALA A 346 26.43 26.19 -7.77
CA ALA A 346 27.65 25.48 -7.39
C ALA A 346 27.36 24.12 -6.72
N PHE A 347 26.32 24.08 -5.88
CA PHE A 347 25.86 22.85 -5.24
C PHE A 347 25.27 21.87 -6.26
N CYS A 348 24.35 22.30 -7.13
CA CYS A 348 23.80 21.48 -8.21
C CYS A 348 24.88 20.97 -9.19
N LYS A 349 25.90 21.78 -9.50
CA LYS A 349 27.06 21.31 -10.28
C LYS A 349 27.85 20.20 -9.57
N THR A 350 27.90 20.22 -8.23
CA THR A 350 28.52 19.15 -7.44
C THR A 350 27.68 17.87 -7.44
N LEU A 351 26.35 18.00 -7.51
CA LEU A 351 25.44 16.86 -7.71
C LEU A 351 25.63 16.24 -9.10
N GLY A 352 25.87 17.05 -10.13
CA GLY A 352 26.12 16.59 -11.50
C GLY A 352 24.83 16.15 -12.19
N ARG A 353 24.86 14.98 -12.84
CA ARG A 353 23.72 14.45 -13.62
C ARG A 353 22.75 13.57 -12.80
N GLN A 354 22.83 13.63 -11.47
CA GLN A 354 21.92 12.89 -10.60
C GLN A 354 20.48 13.40 -10.79
N ASN A 355 19.50 12.51 -10.69
CA ASN A 355 18.11 12.91 -10.80
C ASN A 355 17.65 13.46 -9.44
N ILE A 356 17.31 14.75 -9.41
CA ILE A 356 16.90 15.45 -8.19
C ILE A 356 15.39 15.28 -8.09
N THR A 357 14.92 14.67 -7.01
CA THR A 357 13.49 14.48 -6.74
C THR A 357 12.90 15.67 -6.00
N GLU A 358 13.67 16.29 -5.11
CA GLU A 358 13.25 17.46 -4.36
C GLU A 358 14.41 18.44 -4.14
N PHE A 359 14.11 19.73 -4.15
CA PHE A 359 15.05 20.79 -3.80
C PHE A 359 14.28 21.94 -3.17
N ASN A 360 14.30 22.00 -1.84
CA ASN A 360 13.47 22.93 -1.08
C ASN A 360 14.33 23.80 -0.14
N TYR A 361 14.04 25.10 -0.13
CA TYR A 361 14.78 26.12 0.61
C TYR A 361 13.93 27.37 0.85
N ARG A 362 14.18 28.03 1.99
CA ARG A 362 13.67 29.36 2.34
C ARG A 362 14.77 30.18 3.01
N TYR A 363 14.90 31.44 2.62
CA TYR A 363 15.79 32.39 3.26
C TYR A 363 15.40 32.64 4.72
N PHE A 364 16.38 32.64 5.61
CA PHE A 364 16.18 32.87 7.04
C PHE A 364 17.07 33.99 7.61
N GLY A 365 18.25 34.24 7.04
CA GLY A 365 19.16 35.28 7.50
C GLY A 365 20.53 35.22 6.82
N GLU A 366 21.45 36.07 7.27
CA GLU A 366 22.82 36.09 6.78
C GLU A 366 23.66 34.97 7.41
N GLY A 367 24.38 34.20 6.57
CA GLY A 367 25.23 33.10 7.03
C GLY A 367 25.13 31.88 6.11
N ASP A 368 24.56 30.80 6.64
CA ASP A 368 24.40 29.54 5.94
C ASP A 368 22.93 29.25 5.60
N ALA A 369 22.71 28.80 4.36
CA ALA A 369 21.44 28.29 3.87
C ALA A 369 21.28 26.80 4.21
N GLN A 370 20.10 26.42 4.68
CA GLN A 370 19.72 25.01 4.87
C GLN A 370 18.83 24.56 3.71
N VAL A 371 19.31 23.62 2.91
CA VAL A 371 18.60 23.09 1.75
C VAL A 371 18.20 21.64 2.01
N LEU A 372 16.92 21.34 1.83
CA LEU A 372 16.43 19.96 1.81
C LEU A 372 16.48 19.44 0.37
N VAL A 373 17.20 18.34 0.17
CA VAL A 373 17.48 17.77 -1.17
C VAL A 373 17.09 16.30 -1.20
N GLY A 374 16.20 15.95 -2.11
CA GLY A 374 15.87 14.57 -2.48
C GLY A 374 16.60 14.17 -3.75
N ILE A 375 17.23 13.01 -3.76
CA ILE A 375 17.99 12.50 -4.92
C ILE A 375 17.57 11.07 -5.19
N GLU A 376 17.15 10.78 -6.42
CA GLU A 376 16.90 9.41 -6.85
C GLU A 376 18.22 8.64 -6.98
N THR A 377 18.23 7.43 -6.45
CA THR A 377 19.36 6.51 -6.45
C THR A 377 18.86 5.15 -6.92
N GLY A 378 19.67 4.38 -7.64
CA GLY A 378 19.29 3.06 -8.14
C GLY A 378 19.12 1.98 -7.07
N GLY A 379 18.90 2.33 -5.80
CA GLY A 379 18.76 1.39 -4.68
C GLY A 379 20.08 0.77 -4.18
N SER A 380 21.17 0.88 -4.95
CA SER A 380 22.44 0.27 -4.58
C SER A 380 23.29 1.17 -3.68
N GLN A 381 23.91 0.58 -2.65
CA GLN A 381 24.94 1.25 -1.84
C GLN A 381 26.12 1.76 -2.68
N GLY A 382 26.31 1.18 -3.88
CA GLY A 382 27.35 1.54 -4.83
C GLY A 382 27.24 2.95 -5.40
N GLU A 383 26.03 3.50 -5.53
CA GLU A 383 25.81 4.88 -6.01
C GLU A 383 25.75 5.90 -4.87
N ARG A 384 25.16 5.49 -3.74
CA ARG A 384 24.96 6.36 -2.56
C ARG A 384 26.27 6.79 -1.92
N ARG A 385 27.17 5.85 -1.65
CA ARG A 385 28.43 6.13 -0.94
C ARG A 385 29.34 7.12 -1.68
N PRO A 386 29.59 6.97 -3.00
CA PRO A 386 30.39 7.94 -3.75
C PRO A 386 29.76 9.35 -3.77
N LEU A 387 28.43 9.43 -3.90
CA LEU A 387 27.71 10.71 -3.89
C LEU A 387 27.86 11.42 -2.54
N LEU A 388 27.57 10.73 -1.43
CA LEU A 388 27.73 11.27 -0.09
C LEU A 388 29.19 11.71 0.15
N LYS A 389 30.17 10.88 -0.20
CA LYS A 389 31.60 11.22 -0.07
C LYS A 389 32.01 12.44 -0.89
N ARG A 390 31.39 12.67 -2.06
CA ARG A 390 31.64 13.86 -2.87
C ARG A 390 31.03 15.11 -2.23
N LEU A 391 29.84 14.99 -1.65
CA LEU A 391 29.13 16.09 -1.00
C LEU A 391 29.80 16.50 0.32
N THR A 392 30.10 15.55 1.20
CA THR A 392 30.67 15.82 2.53
C THR A 392 32.08 16.43 2.49
N LYS A 393 32.79 16.31 1.36
CA LYS A 393 34.06 17.01 1.13
C LYS A 393 33.91 18.53 0.98
N ARG A 394 32.72 19.01 0.63
CA ARG A 394 32.48 20.42 0.29
C ARG A 394 31.41 21.08 1.16
N TYR A 395 30.49 20.31 1.72
CA TYR A 395 29.34 20.81 2.45
C TYR A 395 29.10 19.98 3.72
N PRO A 396 28.65 20.58 4.82
CA PRO A 396 27.99 19.85 5.90
C PRO A 396 26.71 19.18 5.37
N VAL A 397 26.57 17.88 5.62
CA VAL A 397 25.43 17.06 5.14
C VAL A 397 24.91 16.20 6.27
N THR A 398 23.59 16.18 6.44
CA THR A 398 22.88 15.25 7.32
C THR A 398 21.98 14.35 6.48
N GLU A 399 22.13 13.03 6.62
CA GLU A 399 21.24 12.07 5.99
C GLU A 399 19.93 11.96 6.77
N LEU A 400 18.81 12.15 6.08
CA LEU A 400 17.46 12.17 6.65
C LEU A 400 16.57 11.06 6.08
N SER A 401 17.12 10.16 5.27
CA SER A 401 16.36 9.09 4.59
C SER A 401 15.62 8.16 5.56
N ASP A 402 16.21 7.90 6.73
CA ASP A 402 15.63 7.05 7.79
C ASP A 402 14.96 7.89 8.91
N ASN A 403 14.78 9.20 8.71
CA ASN A 403 14.15 10.09 9.69
C ASN A 403 12.65 10.28 9.36
N GLU A 404 11.77 9.66 10.16
CA GLU A 404 10.32 9.70 9.93
C GLU A 404 9.75 11.13 9.92
N LEU A 405 10.22 12.00 10.81
CA LEU A 405 9.78 13.40 10.84
C LEU A 405 10.11 14.11 9.53
N ALA A 406 11.32 13.89 8.99
CA ALA A 406 11.75 14.49 7.75
C ALA A 406 10.94 13.97 6.54
N VAL A 407 10.78 12.65 6.47
CA VAL A 407 10.12 11.94 5.36
C VAL A 407 8.63 12.21 5.32
N LEU A 408 7.93 12.20 6.47
CA LEU A 408 6.48 12.32 6.53
C LEU A 408 5.99 13.77 6.65
N HIS A 409 6.81 14.67 7.20
CA HIS A 409 6.36 16.02 7.53
C HIS A 409 7.26 17.10 6.95
N VAL A 410 8.54 17.17 7.33
CA VAL A 410 9.40 18.34 7.03
C VAL A 410 9.50 18.58 5.53
N ARG A 411 9.60 17.53 4.70
CA ARG A 411 9.66 17.67 3.24
C ARG A 411 8.45 18.35 2.60
N HIS A 412 7.33 18.44 3.32
CA HIS A 412 6.11 19.14 2.91
C HIS A 412 5.96 20.51 3.57
N MET A 413 6.88 20.88 4.48
CA MET A 413 6.80 22.09 5.29
C MET A 413 7.95 23.08 5.02
N VAL A 414 9.05 22.64 4.40
CA VAL A 414 10.12 23.56 3.97
C VAL A 414 9.55 24.55 2.96
N GLY A 415 9.51 25.83 3.34
CA GLY A 415 8.89 26.88 2.53
C GLY A 415 8.69 28.14 3.34
N GLY A 416 7.86 28.10 4.39
CA GLY A 416 7.70 29.07 5.49
C GLY A 416 7.87 30.59 5.27
N ARG A 417 7.76 31.35 6.36
CA ARG A 417 7.99 32.80 6.34
C ARG A 417 9.45 33.16 6.49
N SER A 418 9.85 34.26 5.85
CA SER A 418 11.17 34.86 6.03
C SER A 418 11.06 36.23 6.70
N PRO A 419 11.25 36.34 8.02
CA PRO A 419 10.98 37.58 8.77
C PRO A 419 11.97 38.72 8.48
N THR A 420 13.15 38.41 7.96
CA THR A 420 14.21 39.37 7.65
C THR A 420 14.19 39.84 6.20
N LEU A 421 13.28 39.32 5.38
CA LEU A 421 13.21 39.62 3.95
C LEU A 421 12.36 40.86 3.68
N GLU A 422 12.99 41.92 3.21
CA GLU A 422 12.31 43.20 2.94
C GLU A 422 11.53 43.21 1.62
N SER A 423 12.05 42.56 0.58
CA SER A 423 11.45 42.54 -0.76
C SER A 423 11.69 41.21 -1.45
N GLU A 424 10.63 40.65 -2.03
CA GLU A 424 10.66 39.39 -2.76
C GLU A 424 9.72 39.45 -3.96
N SER A 425 10.21 38.95 -5.11
CA SER A 425 9.37 38.64 -6.27
C SER A 425 9.26 37.13 -6.42
N LEU A 426 8.03 36.62 -6.58
CA LEU A 426 7.76 35.19 -6.72
C LEU A 426 7.39 34.84 -8.15
N TYR A 427 7.98 33.76 -8.64
CA TYR A 427 7.68 33.20 -9.95
C TYR A 427 7.43 31.70 -9.85
N ARG A 428 6.38 31.24 -10.53
CA ARG A 428 6.17 29.83 -10.81
C ARG A 428 6.70 29.55 -12.21
N VAL A 429 7.57 28.56 -12.35
CA VAL A 429 8.21 28.19 -13.62
C VAL A 429 7.93 26.71 -13.92
N GLU A 430 7.62 26.43 -15.18
CA GLU A 430 7.46 25.08 -15.71
C GLU A 430 8.50 24.83 -16.81
N PHE A 431 9.24 23.71 -16.66
CA PHE A 431 10.16 23.22 -17.68
C PHE A 431 9.99 21.71 -17.90
N PRO A 432 10.29 21.21 -19.11
CA PRO A 432 10.25 19.77 -19.38
C PRO A 432 11.20 19.00 -18.46
N GLU A 433 10.68 17.96 -17.81
CA GLU A 433 11.46 17.18 -16.86
C GLU A 433 12.39 16.20 -17.60
N ARG A 434 13.68 16.26 -17.29
CA ARG A 434 14.74 15.40 -17.86
C ARG A 434 15.97 15.41 -16.97
N PRO A 435 16.85 14.39 -17.01
CA PRO A 435 18.07 14.38 -16.19
C PRO A 435 18.89 15.67 -16.36
N GLY A 436 19.10 16.38 -15.25
CA GLY A 436 19.79 17.67 -15.22
C GLY A 436 18.93 18.90 -15.56
N ALA A 437 17.60 18.78 -15.69
CA ALA A 437 16.70 19.90 -15.98
C ALA A 437 16.85 21.05 -14.96
N LEU A 438 16.87 20.73 -13.67
CA LEU A 438 17.07 21.72 -12.61
C LEU A 438 18.43 22.45 -12.74
N LEU A 439 19.50 21.73 -13.07
CA LEU A 439 20.82 22.34 -13.28
C LEU A 439 20.78 23.29 -14.48
N ASN A 440 20.21 22.88 -15.61
CA ASN A 440 20.07 23.73 -16.80
C ASN A 440 19.23 24.98 -16.49
N PHE A 441 18.18 24.84 -15.69
CA PHE A 441 17.36 25.97 -15.24
C PHE A 441 18.20 26.97 -14.43
N LEU A 442 18.96 26.50 -13.44
CA LEU A 442 19.84 27.36 -12.63
C LEU A 442 20.98 27.98 -13.46
N GLU A 443 21.50 27.27 -14.47
CA GLU A 443 22.50 27.83 -15.40
C GLU A 443 21.91 28.94 -16.27
N GLY A 444 20.67 28.76 -16.77
CA GLY A 444 19.94 29.78 -17.51
C GLY A 444 19.64 31.01 -16.66
N LEU A 445 19.23 30.80 -15.41
CA LEU A 445 18.94 31.86 -14.43
C LEU A 445 20.20 32.69 -14.08
N GLY A 446 21.38 32.05 -14.09
CA GLY A 446 22.65 32.68 -13.75
C GLY A 446 22.92 32.75 -12.24
N GLY A 447 24.10 33.27 -11.88
CA GLY A 447 24.57 33.38 -10.49
C GLY A 447 24.45 34.76 -9.86
N GLU A 448 23.79 35.71 -10.53
CA GLU A 448 23.75 37.13 -10.14
C GLU A 448 22.57 37.47 -9.22
N HIS A 449 21.56 36.61 -9.16
CA HIS A 449 20.35 36.82 -8.37
C HIS A 449 20.45 36.11 -7.02
N ASN A 450 20.01 36.77 -5.95
CA ASN A 450 19.90 36.14 -4.64
C ASN A 450 18.56 35.39 -4.55
N ILE A 451 18.62 34.07 -4.35
CA ILE A 451 17.45 33.21 -4.25
C ILE A 451 16.95 33.23 -2.82
N THR A 452 15.69 33.58 -2.61
CA THR A 452 15.06 33.69 -1.28
C THR A 452 14.04 32.60 -1.00
N LEU A 453 13.55 31.94 -2.05
CA LEU A 453 12.71 30.74 -1.96
C LEU A 453 13.03 29.85 -3.13
N PHE A 454 13.12 28.55 -2.87
CA PHE A 454 13.22 27.56 -3.94
C PHE A 454 12.44 26.33 -3.52
N HIS A 455 11.39 26.00 -4.27
CA HIS A 455 10.59 24.80 -4.02
C HIS A 455 10.41 24.03 -5.33
N TYR A 456 11.09 22.90 -5.41
CA TYR A 456 11.07 21.99 -6.55
C TYR A 456 10.75 20.58 -6.08
N ARG A 457 9.77 19.95 -6.73
CA ARG A 457 9.42 18.55 -6.51
C ARG A 457 9.12 17.85 -7.83
N ASN A 458 9.81 16.76 -8.09
CA ASN A 458 9.66 15.90 -9.25
C ASN A 458 9.07 14.55 -8.82
N HIS A 459 7.77 14.39 -9.08
CA HIS A 459 7.01 13.17 -8.77
C HIS A 459 6.71 12.35 -10.03
N GLY A 460 7.59 12.37 -11.03
CA GLY A 460 7.33 11.72 -12.32
C GLY A 460 6.26 12.43 -13.16
N ALA A 461 6.03 13.73 -12.89
CA ALA A 461 5.22 14.57 -13.75
C ALA A 461 5.98 14.89 -15.05
N ALA A 462 5.25 15.10 -16.15
CA ALA A 462 5.84 15.47 -17.45
C ALA A 462 6.57 16.84 -17.41
N PHE A 463 6.28 17.67 -16.42
CA PHE A 463 6.87 18.98 -16.22
C PHE A 463 7.42 19.12 -14.80
N GLY A 464 8.66 19.59 -14.69
CA GLY A 464 9.21 20.09 -13.45
C GLY A 464 8.56 21.43 -13.12
N ARG A 465 8.06 21.54 -11.88
CA ARG A 465 7.48 22.79 -11.37
C ARG A 465 8.40 23.35 -10.30
N VAL A 466 8.83 24.59 -10.50
CA VAL A 466 9.59 25.34 -9.51
C VAL A 466 8.77 26.55 -9.09
N LEU A 467 8.62 26.74 -7.79
CA LEU A 467 8.32 28.05 -7.23
C LEU A 467 9.65 28.65 -6.78
N ILE A 468 9.98 29.83 -7.28
CA ILE A 468 11.21 30.53 -6.95
C ILE A 468 10.90 31.94 -6.44
N GLY A 469 11.53 32.31 -5.34
CA GLY A 469 11.58 33.67 -4.84
C GLY A 469 12.96 34.25 -5.01
N LEU A 470 13.01 35.52 -5.38
CA LEU A 470 14.25 36.26 -5.57
C LEU A 470 14.19 37.58 -4.83
N GLN A 471 15.30 37.95 -4.21
CA GLN A 471 15.47 39.25 -3.58
C GLN A 471 15.67 40.33 -4.64
N GLY A 472 14.94 41.43 -4.56
CA GLY A 472 15.20 42.58 -5.42
C GLY A 472 14.09 43.63 -5.48
N ALA A 473 14.48 44.86 -5.81
CA ALA A 473 13.56 45.95 -6.14
C ALA A 473 12.88 45.72 -7.52
N GLU A 474 11.77 46.40 -7.77
CA GLU A 474 10.89 46.22 -8.95
C GLU A 474 11.63 46.22 -10.32
N HIS A 475 12.75 46.95 -10.44
CA HIS A 475 13.58 46.96 -11.65
C HIS A 475 14.31 45.63 -11.93
N GLN A 476 14.71 44.89 -10.89
CA GLN A 476 15.38 43.59 -11.01
C GLN A 476 14.41 42.48 -11.43
N SER A 477 13.13 42.58 -11.03
CA SER A 477 12.03 41.70 -11.46
C SER A 477 11.84 41.72 -12.99
N LYS A 478 11.89 42.89 -13.64
CA LYS A 478 11.77 43.02 -15.11
C LYS A 478 12.95 42.39 -15.88
N ALA A 479 14.17 42.50 -15.35
CA ALA A 479 15.35 41.89 -15.96
C ALA A 479 15.28 40.35 -15.91
N LEU A 480 14.77 39.83 -14.79
CA LEU A 480 14.56 38.40 -14.62
C LEU A 480 13.47 37.86 -15.54
N ALA A 481 12.31 38.52 -15.63
CA ALA A 481 11.23 38.08 -16.52
C ALA A 481 11.73 37.95 -17.97
N ARG A 482 12.55 38.89 -18.43
CA ARG A 482 13.23 38.81 -19.74
C ARG A 482 14.18 37.61 -19.82
N ARG A 483 14.92 37.31 -18.76
CA ARG A 483 15.82 36.15 -18.72
C ARG A 483 15.05 34.83 -18.76
N LEU A 484 14.01 34.67 -17.95
CA LEU A 484 13.11 33.51 -18.00
C LEU A 484 12.47 33.34 -19.38
N GLN A 485 12.06 34.44 -20.00
CA GLN A 485 11.54 34.44 -21.37
C GLN A 485 12.61 34.03 -22.39
N SER A 486 13.86 34.47 -22.23
CA SER A 486 14.96 34.10 -23.13
C SER A 486 15.35 32.61 -23.05
N ILE A 487 15.12 31.98 -21.89
CA ILE A 487 15.35 30.54 -21.68
C ILE A 487 14.21 29.70 -22.33
N GLY A 488 13.08 30.34 -22.68
CA GLY A 488 11.96 29.68 -23.37
C GLY A 488 11.07 28.84 -22.47
N TYR A 489 11.15 29.02 -21.15
CA TYR A 489 10.29 28.32 -20.18
C TYR A 489 8.98 29.07 -19.96
N ARG A 490 7.93 28.32 -19.61
CA ARG A 490 6.66 28.92 -19.20
C ARG A 490 6.82 29.39 -17.76
N PHE A 491 6.43 30.64 -17.50
CA PHE A 491 6.46 31.19 -16.15
C PHE A 491 5.24 32.07 -15.89
N TRP A 492 4.94 32.24 -14.61
CA TRP A 492 3.88 33.10 -14.10
C TRP A 492 4.44 33.91 -12.93
N GLU A 493 4.11 35.19 -12.89
CA GLU A 493 4.37 36.03 -11.73
C GLU A 493 3.32 35.73 -10.66
N GLU A 494 3.77 35.41 -9.45
CA GLU A 494 2.94 35.02 -8.31
C GLU A 494 3.18 35.97 -7.12
N SER A 495 3.86 37.09 -7.33
CA SER A 495 4.21 38.08 -6.29
C SER A 495 2.99 38.66 -5.58
N GLU A 496 1.86 38.80 -6.28
CA GLU A 496 0.58 39.31 -5.75
C GLU A 496 -0.40 38.20 -5.34
N ASN A 497 0.05 36.93 -5.32
CA ASN A 497 -0.82 35.81 -5.00
C ASN A 497 -1.18 35.83 -3.49
N PRO A 498 -2.46 35.82 -3.09
CA PRO A 498 -2.86 35.84 -1.67
C PRO A 498 -2.28 34.70 -0.83
N ALA A 499 -1.94 33.56 -1.45
CA ALA A 499 -1.31 32.45 -0.75
C ALA A 499 0.10 32.79 -0.24
N ARG A 500 0.81 33.72 -0.90
CA ARG A 500 2.09 34.25 -0.44
C ARG A 500 1.90 34.92 0.91
N ASP A 501 1.16 36.03 0.96
CA ASP A 501 1.03 36.88 2.15
C ASP A 501 0.54 36.11 3.40
N LEU A 502 -0.24 35.05 3.19
CA LEU A 502 -0.72 34.19 4.26
C LEU A 502 0.35 33.23 4.79
N PHE A 503 1.20 32.63 3.95
CA PHE A 503 2.00 31.45 4.33
C PHE A 503 3.51 31.53 4.03
N LEU A 504 3.94 32.44 3.17
CA LEU A 504 5.33 32.64 2.71
C LEU A 504 5.80 34.04 3.09
#